data_AF-A0A673FRL9-F1
#
_entry.id   AF-A0A673FRL9-F1
#
_cell.length_a   1.000
_cell.length_b   1.000
_cell.length_c   1.000
_cell.angle_alpha   90.00
_cell.angle_beta   90.00
_cell.angle_gamma   90.00
#
_symmetry.space_group_name_H-M   'P 1'
#
loop_
_entity.id
_entity.type
_entity.pdbx_description
1 polymer ?
#
loop_
_entity_poly.entity_id
_entity_poly.type
_entity_poly.pdbx_seq_one_letter_code
_entity_poly.pdbx_strand_id
1 'polypeptide(L)' 'MVMNLTDLKEYIEEAIMKPLDHKNLDLDVPYFADVVSTTENLSVFIWDSMVKLLPPDSLYEIKIYETDKNIVVYRGE' A
#
# COMPACT_ATOMS: atom_id res chain seq x y z
N MET A 1 5.77 15.85 16.96
CA MET A 1 5.05 14.85 16.14
C MET A 1 5.98 14.44 15.02
N VAL A 2 6.07 13.14 14.71
CA VAL A 2 6.88 12.65 13.57
C VAL A 2 6.26 13.10 12.24
N MET A 3 4.92 13.03 12.15
CA MET A 3 4.10 13.50 11.04
C MET A 3 2.72 13.93 11.58
N ASN A 4 2.03 14.81 10.86
CA ASN A 4 0.63 15.11 11.13
C ASN A 4 -0.26 13.95 10.68
N LEU A 5 -1.13 13.47 11.56
CA LEU A 5 -2.00 12.34 11.28
C LEU A 5 -3.07 12.65 10.23
N THR A 6 -3.46 13.92 10.08
CA THR A 6 -4.37 14.35 9.02
C THR A 6 -3.73 14.14 7.65
N ASP A 7 -2.50 14.62 7.48
CA ASP A 7 -1.74 14.47 6.24
C ASP A 7 -1.50 12.99 5.92
N LEU A 8 -1.13 12.19 6.93
CA LEU A 8 -0.95 10.74 6.76
C LEU A 8 -2.25 10.04 6.30
N LYS A 9 -3.40 10.44 6.86
CA LYS A 9 -4.69 9.90 6.44
C LYS A 9 -4.98 10.24 4.98
N GLU A 10 -4.68 11.45 4.54
CA GLU A 10 -4.85 11.86 3.14
C GLU A 10 -3.95 11.03 2.21
N TYR A 11 -2.68 10.80 2.58
CA TYR A 11 -1.79 9.95 1.79
C TYR A 11 -2.29 8.50 1.68
N ILE A 12 -2.79 7.93 2.78
CA ILE A 12 -3.40 6.59 2.78
C ILE A 12 -4.65 6.55 1.90
N GLU A 13 -5.49 7.58 1.96
CA GLU A 13 -6.70 7.65 1.13
C GLU A 13 -6.35 7.63 -0.37
N GLU A 14 -5.39 8.44 -0.78
CA GLU A 14 -4.96 8.52 -2.19
C GLU A 14 -4.21 7.26 -2.66
N ALA A 15 -3.29 6.73 -1.87
CA ALA A 15 -2.42 5.61 -2.27
C ALA A 15 -3.07 4.23 -2.10
N ILE A 16 -4.02 4.09 -1.17
CA ILE A 16 -4.56 2.78 -0.75
C ILE A 16 -6.06 2.73 -0.99
N MET A 17 -6.84 3.59 -0.32
CA MET A 17 -8.30 3.45 -0.30
C MET A 17 -8.91 3.65 -1.69
N LYS A 18 -8.58 4.75 -2.38
CA LYS A 18 -9.11 5.03 -3.71
C LYS A 18 -8.80 3.95 -4.76
N PRO A 19 -7.55 3.44 -4.88
CA PRO A 19 -7.26 2.42 -5.88
C PRO A 19 -7.70 1.01 -5.50
N LEU A 20 -7.84 0.67 -4.21
CA LEU A 20 -8.00 -0.73 -3.78
C LEU A 20 -9.35 -1.05 -3.12
N ASP A 21 -10.00 -0.08 -2.46
CA ASP A 21 -11.21 -0.36 -1.68
C ASP A 21 -12.40 -0.72 -2.59
N HIS A 22 -13.08 -1.81 -2.25
CA HIS A 22 -14.18 -2.38 -3.05
C HIS A 22 -13.84 -2.64 -4.53
N LYS A 23 -12.57 -2.98 -4.83
CA LYS A 23 -12.08 -3.32 -6.19
C LYS A 23 -11.72 -4.78 -6.35
N ASN A 24 -11.79 -5.26 -7.58
CA ASN A 24 -11.09 -6.47 -7.99
C ASN A 24 -9.66 -6.11 -8.39
N LEU A 25 -8.65 -6.64 -7.69
CA LEU A 25 -7.25 -6.29 -7.94
C LEU A 25 -6.83 -6.58 -9.38
N ASP A 26 -7.10 -7.77 -9.89
CA ASP A 26 -6.62 -8.20 -11.20
C ASP A 26 -7.33 -7.50 -12.38
N LEU A 27 -8.54 -6.97 -12.16
CA LEU A 27 -9.36 -6.35 -13.23
C LEU A 27 -9.38 -4.83 -13.17
N ASP A 28 -9.46 -4.25 -11.96
CA ASP A 28 -9.70 -2.81 -11.78
C ASP A 28 -8.41 -2.03 -11.50
N VAL A 29 -7.33 -2.71 -11.10
CA VAL A 29 -6.06 -2.08 -10.72
C VAL A 29 -5.01 -2.42 -11.77
N PRO A 30 -4.63 -1.46 -12.66
CA PRO A 30 -3.77 -1.73 -13.82
C PRO A 30 -2.43 -2.39 -13.48
N TYR A 31 -1.90 -2.17 -12.27
CA TYR A 31 -0.67 -2.79 -11.80
C TYR A 31 -0.73 -4.32 -11.78
N PHE A 32 -1.89 -4.90 -11.44
CA PHE A 32 -2.06 -6.35 -11.31
C PHE A 32 -2.51 -7.04 -12.61
N ALA A 33 -2.58 -6.31 -13.74
CA ALA A 33 -2.89 -6.91 -15.04
C ALA A 33 -1.82 -7.95 -15.46
N ASP A 34 -0.55 -7.66 -15.16
CA ASP A 34 0.61 -8.51 -15.49
C ASP A 34 1.33 -9.04 -14.24
N VAL A 35 0.84 -8.73 -13.03
CA VAL A 35 1.44 -9.08 -11.75
C VAL A 35 0.43 -9.83 -10.90
N VAL A 36 0.81 -11.01 -10.39
CA VAL A 36 -0.06 -11.82 -9.52
C VAL A 36 -0.40 -11.03 -8.24
N SER A 37 -1.68 -10.93 -7.91
CA SER A 37 -2.21 -10.17 -6.77
C SER A 37 -2.00 -10.83 -5.38
N THR A 38 -0.81 -11.40 -5.13
CA THR A 38 -0.46 -11.92 -3.81
C THR A 38 -0.30 -10.79 -2.78
N THR A 39 -0.42 -11.11 -1.49
CA THR A 39 -0.25 -10.11 -0.42
C THR A 39 1.16 -9.48 -0.43
N GLU A 40 2.18 -10.22 -0.84
CA GLU A 40 3.55 -9.73 -1.05
C GLU A 40 3.59 -8.67 -2.15
N ASN A 41 3.08 -8.97 -3.34
CA ASN A 41 3.06 -8.00 -4.44
C ASN A 41 2.16 -6.79 -4.14
N LEU A 42 1.09 -6.98 -3.37
CA LEU A 42 0.27 -5.88 -2.86
C LEU A 42 1.05 -4.98 -1.90
N SER A 43 1.88 -5.54 -1.03
CA SER A 43 2.72 -4.73 -0.12
C SER A 43 3.76 -3.89 -0.85
N VAL A 44 4.33 -4.42 -1.95
CA VAL A 44 5.22 -3.67 -2.84
C VAL A 44 4.44 -2.55 -3.56
N PHE A 45 3.26 -2.85 -4.11
CA PHE A 45 2.43 -1.84 -4.77
C PHE A 45 2.07 -0.67 -3.84
N ILE A 46 1.66 -0.98 -2.61
CA ILE A 46 1.33 0.06 -1.62
C ILE A 46 2.58 0.85 -1.24
N TRP A 47 3.74 0.20 -1.09
CA TRP A 47 5.00 0.88 -0.79
C TRP A 47 5.36 1.90 -1.87
N ASP A 48 5.38 1.46 -3.13
CA ASP A 48 5.73 2.31 -4.25
C ASP A 48 4.73 3.47 -4.44
N SER A 49 3.47 3.27 -4.05
CA SER A 49 2.44 4.30 -4.07
C SER A 49 2.63 5.31 -2.94
N MET A 50 2.93 4.84 -1.73
CA MET A 50 3.14 5.67 -0.55
C MET A 50 4.43 6.50 -0.63
N VAL A 51 5.54 5.92 -1.11
CA VAL A 51 6.83 6.63 -1.26
C VAL A 51 6.74 7.82 -2.22
N LYS A 52 5.84 7.78 -3.21
CA LYS A 52 5.63 8.89 -4.15
C LYS A 52 4.92 10.10 -3.51
N LEU A 53 4.13 9.87 -2.47
CA LEU A 53 3.34 10.91 -1.80
C LEU A 53 4.01 11.41 -0.51
N LEU A 54 4.64 10.51 0.22
CA LEU A 54 5.27 10.80 1.48
C LEU A 54 6.59 11.58 1.30
N PRO A 55 7.00 12.37 2.30
CA PRO A 55 8.36 12.92 2.34
C PRO A 55 9.42 11.81 2.20
N PRO A 56 10.57 12.08 1.55
CA PRO A 56 11.65 11.12 1.44
C PRO A 56 12.06 10.54 2.80
N ASP A 57 12.42 9.26 2.84
CA ASP A 57 12.89 8.53 4.02
C ASP A 57 11.94 8.52 5.24
N SER A 58 10.65 8.82 5.03
CA SER A 58 9.66 8.83 6.11
C SER A 58 8.87 7.53 6.27
N LEU A 59 8.80 6.70 5.22
CA LEU A 59 8.15 5.40 5.26
C LEU A 59 9.12 4.33 5.78
N TYR A 60 8.72 3.62 6.82
CA TYR A 60 9.55 2.59 7.45
C TYR A 60 9.07 1.17 7.16
N GLU A 61 7.76 0.92 7.26
CA GLU A 61 7.19 -0.43 7.16
C GLU A 61 5.75 -0.36 6.66
N ILE A 62 5.40 -1.27 5.75
CA ILE A 62 4.01 -1.61 5.42
C ILE A 62 3.73 -3.01 5.93
N LYS A 63 2.57 -3.16 6.55
CA LYS A 63 2.10 -4.43 7.10
C LYS A 63 0.67 -4.69 6.64
N ILE A 64 0.49 -5.77 5.89
CA ILE A 64 -0.81 -6.18 5.36
C ILE A 64 -1.26 -7.45 6.07
N TYR A 65 -2.51 -7.44 6.49
CA TYR A 65 -3.23 -8.60 7.01
C TYR A 65 -4.23 -9.01 5.94
N GLU A 66 -3.92 -10.07 5.20
CA GLU A 66 -4.89 -10.66 4.26
C GLU A 66 -5.99 -11.38 5.04
N THR A 67 -5.58 -12.10 6.08
CA THR A 67 -6.43 -12.69 7.11
C THR A 67 -5.70 -12.62 8.46
N ASP A 68 -6.35 -13.02 9.55
CA ASP A 68 -5.72 -13.07 10.87
C ASP A 68 -4.48 -13.99 10.94
N LYS A 69 -4.33 -14.92 9.99
CA LYS A 69 -3.23 -15.89 9.93
C LYS A 69 -2.19 -15.58 8.87
N ASN A 70 -2.51 -14.72 7.91
CA ASN A 70 -1.65 -14.39 6.78
C ASN A 70 -1.27 -12.92 6.86
N ILE A 71 0.00 -12.68 7.17
CA ILE A 71 0.53 -11.35 7.41
C ILE A 71 1.81 -11.19 6.61
N VAL A 72 1.90 -10.12 5.85
CA VAL A 72 3.11 -9.73 5.12
C VAL A 72 3.61 -8.40 5.64
N VAL A 73 4.93 -8.30 5.79
CA VAL A 73 5.64 -7.08 6.16
C VAL A 73 6.64 -6.75 5.05
N TYR A 74 6.66 -5.50 4.61
CA TYR A 74 7.57 -5.02 3.58
C TYR A 74 8.19 -3.68 3.98
N ARG A 75 9.48 -3.51 3.70
CA ARG A 75 10.31 -2.36 4.12
C ARG A 75 11.13 -1.75 2.98
N GLY A 76 10.78 -2.03 1.72
CA GLY A 76 11.50 -1.53 0.55
C GLY A 76 12.82 -2.26 0.25
N GLU A 77 12.94 -3.52 0.68
CA GLU A 77 14.11 -4.39 0.44
C GLU A 77 14.11 -5.02 -0.96
#